data_AF-A0A3D1G1M5-F1
#
_entry.id   AF-A0A3D1G1M5-F1
#
_cell.length_a   1.000
_cell.length_b   1.000
_cell.length_c   1.000
_cell.angle_alpha   90.00
_cell.angle_beta   90.00
_cell.angle_gamma   90.00
#
_symmetry.space_group_name_H-M   'P 1'
#
loop_
_entity.id
_entity.type
_entity.pdbx_description
1 polymer ?
#
loop_
_entity_poly.entity_id
_entity_poly.type
_entity_poly.pdbx_seq_one_letter_code
_entity_poly.pdbx_strand_id
1 'polypeptide(L)' 'MNDTPSYDIDILIPESEITARVTTLAREINSHYKQMENGCPKLVVVGLLRGSFMFIADLVRRLDLPVEVD' A
#
# COMPACT_ATOMS: atom_id res chain seq x y z
N MET A 1 -40.30 -2.22 5.54
CA MET A 1 -39.98 -2.35 4.11
C MET A 1 -38.51 -1.99 3.99
N ASN A 2 -37.61 -2.98 3.84
CA ASN A 2 -36.18 -2.72 3.71
C ASN A 2 -35.85 -2.60 2.22
N ASP A 3 -35.98 -1.39 1.67
CA ASP A 3 -35.48 -1.05 0.34
C ASP A 3 -33.96 -0.85 0.42
N THR A 4 -33.21 -1.96 0.41
CA THR A 4 -31.78 -1.91 0.09
C THR A 4 -31.67 -1.77 -1.42
N PRO A 5 -30.99 -0.74 -1.95
CA PRO A 5 -30.85 -0.61 -3.39
C PRO A 5 -30.03 -1.80 -3.93
N SER A 6 -30.51 -2.40 -5.02
CA SER A 6 -29.78 -3.46 -5.72
C SER A 6 -28.59 -2.83 -6.44
N TYR A 7 -27.38 -3.03 -5.92
CA TYR A 7 -26.15 -2.63 -6.58
C TYR A 7 -25.43 -3.87 -7.12
N ASP A 8 -24.96 -3.76 -8.36
CA ASP A 8 -24.07 -4.73 -8.97
C ASP A 8 -22.62 -4.33 -8.73
N ILE A 9 -21.74 -5.29 -8.46
CA ILE A 9 -20.33 -5.05 -8.17
C ILE A 9 -19.49 -5.80 -9.20
N ASP A 10 -18.97 -5.05 -10.16
CA ASP A 10 -18.01 -5.57 -11.14
C ASP A 10 -16.58 -5.50 -10.60
N ILE A 11 -15.77 -6.49 -10.99
CA ILE A 11 -14.33 -6.49 -10.69
C ILE A 11 -13.67 -5.47 -11.62
N LEU A 12 -13.30 -4.30 -11.07
CA LEU A 12 -12.55 -3.29 -11.81
C LEU A 12 -11.06 -3.65 -11.94
N ILE A 13 -10.46 -4.16 -10.85
CA ILE A 13 -9.05 -4.52 -10.78
C ILE A 13 -8.94 -5.87 -10.06
N PRO A 14 -8.41 -6.93 -10.72
CA PRO A 14 -8.17 -8.21 -10.07
C PRO A 14 -7.12 -8.10 -8.94
N GLU A 15 -7.25 -8.96 -7.92
CA GLU A 15 -6.30 -9.03 -6.81
C GLU A 15 -4.83 -9.20 -7.26
N SER A 16 -4.61 -9.99 -8.32
CA SER A 16 -3.28 -10.21 -8.88
C SER A 16 -2.64 -8.93 -9.41
N GLU A 17 -3.44 -8.04 -10.00
CA GLU A 17 -2.95 -6.77 -10.54
C GLU A 17 -2.63 -5.79 -9.41
N ILE A 18 -3.48 -5.72 -8.38
CA ILE A 18 -3.20 -4.95 -7.16
C ILE A 18 -1.90 -5.43 -6.52
N THR A 19 -1.75 -6.75 -6.34
CA THR A 19 -0.55 -7.36 -5.75
C THR A 19 0.70 -7.04 -6.57
N ALA A 20 0.63 -7.15 -7.90
CA ALA A 20 1.73 -6.83 -8.78
C ALA A 20 2.11 -5.35 -8.68
N ARG A 21 1.11 -4.45 -8.69
CA ARG A 21 1.36 -3.00 -8.60
C ARG A 21 1.97 -2.60 -7.27
N VAL A 22 1.44 -3.10 -6.14
CA VAL A 22 2.00 -2.84 -4.81
C VAL A 22 3.43 -3.38 -4.69
N THR A 23 3.71 -4.55 -5.26
CA THR A 23 5.07 -5.12 -5.27
C THR A 23 6.05 -4.25 -6.04
N THR A 24 5.65 -3.76 -7.22
CA THR A 24 6.47 -2.83 -8.01
C THR A 24 6.71 -1.53 -7.25
N LEU A 25 5.67 -0.94 -6.65
CA LEU A 25 5.79 0.28 -5.85
C LEU A 25 6.73 0.11 -4.65
N ALA A 26 6.64 -1.01 -3.93
CA ALA A 26 7.55 -1.30 -2.82
C ALA A 26 9.02 -1.38 -3.28
N ARG A 27 9.29 -1.97 -4.45
CA ARG A 27 10.66 -2.00 -5.03
C ARG A 27 11.17 -0.59 -5.36
N GLU A 28 10.32 0.25 -5.94
CA GLU A 28 10.66 1.65 -6.26
C GLU A 28 11.02 2.42 -4.98
N ILE A 29 10.19 2.31 -3.93
CA ILE A 29 10.43 2.95 -2.62
C ILE A 29 11.72 2.42 -1.99
N ASN A 30 11.91 1.10 -1.95
CA ASN A 30 13.12 0.47 -1.40
C ASN A 30 14.38 0.99 -2.10
N SER A 31 14.37 1.05 -3.45
CA SER A 31 15.50 1.55 -4.21
C SER A 31 15.77 3.03 -3.90
N HIS A 32 14.72 3.86 -3.85
CA HIS A 32 14.85 5.29 -3.65
C HIS A 32 15.50 5.63 -2.29
N TYR A 33 14.97 5.06 -1.20
CA TYR A 33 15.43 5.38 0.15
C TYR A 33 16.76 4.70 0.53
N LYS A 34 17.12 3.57 -0.08
CA LYS A 34 18.44 2.95 0.12
C LYS A 34 19.57 3.70 -0.57
N GLN A 35 19.28 4.41 -1.66
CA GLN A 35 20.26 5.16 -2.44
C GLN A 35 20.59 6.54 -1.85
N MET A 36 19.90 6.98 -0.80
CA MET A 36 20.20 8.25 -0.11
C MET A 36 21.59 8.20 0.53
N GLU A 37 22.27 9.34 0.62
CA GLU A 37 23.56 9.44 1.31
C GLU A 37 23.38 9.08 2.79
N ASN A 38 24.08 8.04 3.25
CA ASN A 38 23.91 7.37 4.56
C ASN A 38 22.67 6.48 4.72
N GLY A 39 21.91 6.23 3.65
CA GLY A 39 20.67 5.45 3.66
C GLY A 39 19.52 6.13 4.41
N CYS A 40 18.37 5.45 4.48
CA CYS A 40 17.22 5.89 5.28
C CYS A 40 17.22 5.16 6.64
N PRO A 41 17.54 5.84 7.75
CA PRO A 41 17.62 5.20 9.05
C PRO A 41 16.25 4.74 9.58
N LYS A 42 15.17 5.43 9.20
CA LYS A 42 13.79 5.08 9.53
C LYS A 42 12.83 5.73 8.54
N LEU A 43 11.97 4.93 7.91
CA LEU A 43 10.92 5.38 6.99
C LEU A 43 9.59 5.44 7.74
N VAL A 44 8.96 6.61 7.79
CA VAL A 44 7.62 6.79 8.38
C VAL A 44 6.58 6.74 7.26
N VAL A 45 5.61 5.84 7.39
CA VAL A 45 4.49 5.68 6.46
C VAL A 45 3.22 6.18 7.13
N VAL A 46 2.69 7.30 6.65
CA VAL A 46 1.51 7.95 7.22
C VAL A 46 0.24 7.54 6.46
N GLY A 47 -0.71 6.93 7.17
CA GLY A 47 -1.95 6.43 6.63
C GLY A 47 -3.16 7.32 6.85
N LEU A 48 -3.67 7.90 5.76
CA LEU A 48 -4.90 8.68 5.80
C LEU A 48 -6.12 7.76 5.84
N LEU A 49 -6.71 7.60 7.03
CA LEU A 49 -7.85 6.71 7.27
C LEU A 49 -9.17 7.25 6.68
N ARG A 50 -10.12 6.39 6.31
CA ARG A 50 -10.18 4.92 6.55
C ARG A 50 -9.82 4.06 5.33
N GLY A 51 -9.86 4.62 4.12
CA GLY A 51 -9.75 3.86 2.88
C GLY A 51 -8.36 3.30 2.57
N SER A 52 -7.31 3.85 3.18
CA SER A 52 -5.93 3.46 2.90
C SER A 52 -5.44 2.24 3.68
N PHE A 53 -6.18 1.76 4.68
CA PHE A 53 -5.66 0.76 5.63
C PHE A 53 -5.21 -0.54 4.95
N MET A 54 -6.01 -1.08 4.02
CA MET A 54 -5.66 -2.30 3.28
C MET A 54 -4.42 -2.09 2.41
N PHE A 55 -4.40 -0.98 1.67
CA PHE A 55 -3.28 -0.63 0.79
C PHE A 55 -1.97 -0.47 1.57
N ILE A 56 -2.01 0.22 2.71
CA ILE A 56 -0.84 0.46 3.54
C ILE A 56 -0.35 -0.84 4.16
N ALA A 57 -1.24 -1.66 4.71
CA ALA A 57 -0.87 -2.98 5.25
C ALA A 57 -0.16 -3.84 4.20
N ASP A 58 -0.65 -3.81 2.95
CA ASP A 58 -0.02 -4.49 1.83
C ASP A 58 1.31 -3.89 1.40
N LEU A 59 1.43 -2.57 1.42
CA LEU A 59 2.65 -1.89 1.03
C LEU A 59 3.77 -2.13 2.05
N VAL A 60 3.50 -1.88 3.34
CA VAL A 60 4.55 -1.89 4.39
C VAL A 60 5.16 -3.27 4.59
N ARG A 61 4.40 -4.35 4.45
CA ARG A 61 4.92 -5.74 4.52
C ARG A 61 5.90 -6.10 3.39
N ARG A 62 5.98 -5.27 2.34
CA ARG A 62 6.87 -5.44 1.18
C ARG A 62 8.05 -4.46 1.19
N LEU A 63 8.07 -3.51 2.12
CA LEU A 63 9.19 -2.59 2.30
C LEU A 63 10.34 -3.31 3.01
N ASP A 64 11.54 -3.18 2.45
CA ASP A 64 12.78 -3.75 2.96
C ASP A 64 13.64 -2.63 3.56
N LEU A 65 13.04 -1.93 4.52
CA LEU A 65 13.53 -0.75 5.22
C LEU A 65 13.04 -0.77 6.66
N PRO A 66 13.71 -0.11 7.62
CA PRO A 66 13.17 0.10 8.95
C PRO A 66 11.93 1.02 8.87
N VAL A 67 10.73 0.45 8.99
CA VAL A 67 9.46 1.17 8.83
C VAL A 67 8.77 1.43 10.17
N GLU A 68 8.21 2.62 10.32
CA GLU A 68 7.19 2.98 11.31
C GLU A 68 5.91 3.40 10.56
N VAL A 69 4.76 3.04 11.13
CA VAL A 69 3.45 3.32 10.55
C VAL A 69 2.69 4.21 11.52
N ASP A 70 2.11 5.30 11.02
CA ASP A 70 1.28 6.27 11.77
C ASP A 70 -0.05 6.53 11.04
#